data_AF-A0A0A9D1X5-F1
#
_entry.id   AF-A0A0A9D1X5-F1
#
_cell.length_a   1.000
_cell.length_b   1.000
_cell.length_c   1.000
_cell.angle_alpha   90.00
_cell.angle_beta   90.00
_cell.angle_gamma   90.00
#
_symmetry.space_group_name_H-M   'P 1'
#
loop_
_entity.id
_entity.type
_entity.pdbx_description
1 polymer ?
#
loop_
_entity_poly.entity_id
_entity_poly.type
_entity_poly.pdbx_seq_one_letter_code
_entity_poly.pdbx_strand_id
1 'polypeptide(L)'
;MVDIDECSPVPEPEPAPAPAHPDPSSISPDAWWRFEAATLAVVHKIQPTVSSDCLRAAVIDYLQRLLRFHAGCQVFPFGSVPLKTYLSDGDIDLTAFGPTVSDENLANEVRAILASEEQRKDSKFEVKDVQYINAEIKLVKCLVQNIVVDISFNQIGGLCTLCFLEKVIFQKLP
;
A
#
# COMPACT_ATOMS: atom_id res chain seq x y z
N MET A 1 15.59 57.94 55.79
CA MET A 1 14.30 57.23 55.71
C MET A 1 13.35 58.08 54.89
N VAL A 2 13.30 57.87 53.58
CA VAL A 2 12.06 57.72 52.79
C VAL A 2 12.46 56.95 51.53
N ASP A 3 11.50 56.21 51.03
CA ASP A 3 11.56 55.00 50.24
C ASP A 3 10.98 55.27 48.83
N ILE A 4 11.36 54.42 47.86
CA ILE A 4 10.71 54.02 46.59
C ILE A 4 10.28 55.07 45.53
N ASP A 5 10.67 54.84 44.27
CA ASP A 5 9.74 54.20 43.31
C ASP A 5 10.52 53.68 42.07
N GLU A 6 10.82 52.39 42.03
CA GLU A 6 11.34 51.72 40.83
C GLU A 6 10.18 50.98 40.17
N CYS A 7 9.56 51.63 39.19
CA CYS A 7 8.44 51.07 38.42
C CYS A 7 8.96 49.95 37.50
N SER A 8 8.78 48.70 37.92
CA SER A 8 9.04 47.54 37.08
C SER A 8 7.92 47.40 36.02
N PRO A 9 8.25 47.14 34.74
CA PRO A 9 7.25 46.93 33.71
C PRO A 9 6.44 45.66 34.00
N VAL A 10 5.12 45.77 33.93
CA VAL A 10 4.18 44.64 34.03
C VAL A 10 4.46 43.68 32.88
N PRO A 11 4.67 42.37 33.12
CA PRO A 11 4.82 41.39 32.05
C PRO A 11 3.54 41.36 31.21
N GLU A 12 3.67 41.56 29.90
CA GLU A 12 2.55 41.32 28.98
C GLU A 12 2.12 39.84 29.10
N PRO A 13 0.82 39.55 29.19
CA PRO A 13 0.34 38.18 29.29
C PRO A 13 0.75 37.42 28.04
N GLU A 14 1.45 36.29 28.21
CA GLU A 14 1.78 35.40 27.10
C GLU A 14 0.49 35.02 26.34
N PRO A 15 0.50 35.09 24.99
CA PRO A 15 -0.65 34.70 24.21
C PRO A 15 -1.00 33.25 24.51
N ALA A 16 -2.26 33.01 24.86
CA ALA A 16 -2.76 31.68 25.19
C ALA A 16 -2.36 30.67 24.08
N PRO A 17 -1.95 29.45 24.46
CA PRO A 17 -1.51 28.45 23.51
C PRO A 17 -2.62 28.19 22.48
N ALA A 18 -2.26 28.25 21.20
CA ALA A 18 -3.20 27.98 20.12
C ALA A 18 -3.80 26.56 20.32
N PRO A 19 -5.11 26.39 20.09
CA PRO A 19 -5.75 25.09 20.22
C PRO A 19 -5.10 24.07 19.28
N ALA A 20 -4.88 22.85 19.76
CA ALA A 20 -4.21 21.78 19.00
C ALA A 20 -4.92 21.40 17.69
N HIS A 21 -6.20 21.75 17.57
CA HIS A 21 -7.04 21.54 16.40
C HIS A 21 -7.84 22.82 16.11
N PRO A 22 -7.28 23.79 15.37
CA PRO A 22 -8.03 24.96 14.95
C PRO A 22 -9.21 24.54 14.06
N ASP A 23 -10.32 25.27 14.16
CA ASP A 23 -11.47 25.07 13.28
C ASP A 23 -11.02 25.23 11.81
N PRO A 24 -11.28 24.27 10.90
CA PRO A 24 -10.91 24.39 9.50
C PRO A 24 -11.39 25.68 8.82
N SER A 25 -12.50 26.26 9.30
CA SER A 25 -13.03 27.54 8.80
C SER A 25 -12.18 28.76 9.18
N SER A 26 -11.26 28.62 10.14
CA SER A 26 -10.32 29.67 10.56
C SER A 26 -9.07 29.76 9.68
N ILE A 27 -8.84 28.79 8.78
CA ILE A 27 -7.70 28.77 7.87
C ILE A 27 -7.97 29.73 6.71
N SER A 28 -7.05 30.68 6.49
CA SER A 28 -7.20 31.65 5.40
C SER A 28 -7.16 30.99 4.02
N PRO A 29 -7.83 31.56 3.00
CA PRO A 29 -7.76 31.06 1.63
C PRO A 29 -6.34 30.90 1.09
N ASP A 30 -5.43 31.84 1.41
CA ASP A 30 -4.03 31.78 0.99
C ASP A 30 -3.29 30.60 1.62
N ALA A 31 -3.55 30.31 2.90
CA ALA A 31 -2.98 29.16 3.59
C ALA A 31 -3.52 27.84 3.01
N TRP A 32 -4.82 27.77 2.73
CA TRP A 32 -5.44 26.62 2.03
C TRP A 32 -4.81 26.38 0.67
N TRP A 33 -4.65 27.43 -0.14
CA TRP A 33 -4.04 27.31 -1.47
C TRP A 33 -2.60 26.81 -1.39
N ARG A 34 -1.78 27.34 -0.47
CA ARG A 34 -0.41 26.86 -0.26
C ARG A 34 -0.38 25.39 0.18
N PHE A 35 -1.27 24.99 1.07
CA PHE A 35 -1.41 23.61 1.53
C PHE A 35 -1.81 22.67 0.40
N GLU A 36 -2.82 23.05 -0.40
CA GLU A 36 -3.28 22.27 -1.54
C GLU A 36 -2.19 22.15 -2.61
N ALA A 37 -1.51 23.25 -2.95
CA ALA A 37 -0.40 23.25 -3.90
C ALA A 37 0.74 22.32 -3.46
N ALA A 38 1.12 22.36 -2.17
CA ALA A 38 2.13 21.47 -1.61
C ALA A 38 1.66 20.00 -1.64
N THR A 39 0.40 19.74 -1.29
CA THR A 39 -0.20 18.40 -1.31
C THR A 39 -0.21 17.83 -2.74
N LEU A 40 -0.64 18.62 -3.73
CA LEU A 40 -0.62 18.23 -5.14
C LEU A 40 0.80 17.96 -5.63
N ALA A 41 1.78 18.76 -5.22
CA ALA A 41 3.18 18.51 -5.59
C ALA A 41 3.69 17.16 -5.06
N VAL A 42 3.31 16.78 -3.84
CA VAL A 42 3.62 15.46 -3.27
C VAL A 42 2.92 14.36 -4.05
N VAL A 43 1.60 14.47 -4.27
CA VAL A 43 0.82 13.46 -5.02
C VAL A 43 1.41 13.25 -6.42
N HIS A 44 1.72 14.32 -7.15
CA HIS A 44 2.34 14.22 -8.47
C HIS A 44 3.67 13.48 -8.46
N LYS A 45 4.42 13.57 -7.36
CA LYS A 45 5.74 12.94 -7.23
C LYS A 45 5.64 11.45 -6.91
N ILE A 46 4.61 11.03 -6.16
CA ILE A 46 4.52 9.67 -5.61
C ILE A 46 3.46 8.79 -6.27
N GLN A 47 2.53 9.38 -7.02
CA GLN A 47 1.47 8.63 -7.69
C GLN A 47 2.03 7.57 -8.66
N PRO A 48 1.25 6.51 -8.93
CA PRO A 48 1.56 5.54 -9.98
C PRO A 48 1.88 6.18 -11.33
N THR A 49 2.89 5.64 -12.01
CA THR A 49 3.18 5.99 -13.40
C THR A 49 2.66 4.91 -14.34
N VAL A 50 2.39 5.27 -15.60
CA VAL A 50 1.91 4.33 -16.63
C VAL A 50 2.84 3.13 -16.77
N SER A 51 4.17 3.35 -16.78
CA SER A 51 5.15 2.26 -16.87
C SER A 51 5.10 1.33 -15.65
N SER A 52 4.96 1.90 -14.45
CA SER A 52 4.84 1.18 -13.19
C SER A 52 3.57 0.30 -13.16
N ASP A 53 2.47 0.85 -13.68
CA ASP A 53 1.18 0.17 -13.85
C ASP A 53 1.26 -1.00 -14.83
N CYS A 54 1.83 -0.76 -16.01
CA CYS A 54 2.01 -1.80 -17.02
C CYS A 54 2.89 -2.95 -16.51
N LEU A 55 3.97 -2.63 -15.78
CA LEU A 55 4.86 -3.63 -15.20
C LEU A 55 4.14 -4.48 -14.14
N ARG A 56 3.45 -3.86 -13.18
CA ARG A 56 2.67 -4.59 -12.16
C ARG A 56 1.59 -5.46 -12.79
N ALA A 57 0.86 -4.95 -13.79
CA ALA A 57 -0.14 -5.74 -14.53
C ALA A 57 0.49 -6.96 -15.22
N ALA A 58 1.67 -6.81 -15.83
CA ALA A 58 2.37 -7.90 -16.48
C ALA A 58 2.92 -8.96 -15.49
N VAL A 59 3.38 -8.53 -14.31
CA VAL A 59 3.78 -9.42 -13.20
C VAL A 59 2.58 -10.21 -12.67
N ILE A 60 1.44 -9.53 -12.42
CA ILE A 60 0.20 -10.18 -11.96
C ILE A 60 -0.27 -11.22 -12.97
N ASP A 61 -0.32 -10.87 -14.27
CA ASP A 61 -0.71 -11.79 -15.34
C ASP A 61 0.25 -12.99 -15.47
N TYR A 62 1.55 -12.78 -15.29
CA TYR A 62 2.53 -13.86 -15.25
C TYR A 62 2.27 -14.82 -14.08
N LEU A 63 2.12 -14.32 -12.86
CA LEU A 63 1.87 -15.13 -11.68
C LEU A 63 0.52 -15.86 -11.73
N GLN A 64 -0.52 -15.18 -12.23
CA GLN A 64 -1.83 -15.79 -12.46
C GLN A 64 -1.73 -17.00 -13.39
N ARG A 65 -1.02 -16.87 -14.52
CA ARG A 65 -0.84 -17.99 -15.46
C ARG A 65 0.02 -19.11 -14.85
N LEU A 66 1.12 -18.76 -14.20
CA LEU A 66 2.05 -19.70 -13.60
C LEU A 66 1.35 -20.57 -12.56
N LEU A 67 0.67 -19.95 -11.60
CA LEU A 67 0.04 -20.65 -10.48
C LEU A 67 -1.24 -21.38 -10.91
N ARG A 68 -1.97 -20.86 -11.90
CA ARG A 68 -3.10 -21.58 -12.50
C ARG A 68 -2.64 -22.86 -13.22
N PHE A 69 -1.54 -22.78 -13.97
CA PHE A 69 -1.05 -23.93 -14.74
C PHE A 69 -0.52 -25.05 -13.84
N HIS A 70 0.24 -24.71 -12.79
CA HIS A 70 0.90 -25.70 -11.95
C HIS A 70 0.06 -26.20 -10.77
N ALA A 71 -0.76 -25.33 -10.16
CA ALA A 71 -1.52 -25.63 -8.93
C ALA A 71 -3.04 -25.50 -9.10
N GLY A 72 -3.54 -25.22 -10.31
CA GLY A 72 -4.98 -24.98 -10.53
C GLY A 72 -5.52 -23.76 -9.77
N CYS A 73 -4.64 -22.85 -9.32
CA CYS A 73 -5.02 -21.72 -8.51
C CYS A 73 -5.73 -20.62 -9.30
N GLN A 74 -6.68 -19.96 -8.66
CA GLN A 74 -7.18 -18.65 -9.06
C GLN A 74 -6.51 -17.59 -8.18
N VAL A 75 -5.89 -16.59 -8.80
CA VAL A 75 -5.12 -15.57 -8.11
C VAL A 75 -5.70 -14.21 -8.44
N PHE A 76 -5.96 -13.40 -7.41
CA PHE A 76 -6.58 -12.09 -7.55
C PHE A 76 -5.74 -11.02 -6.86
N PRO A 77 -5.49 -9.87 -7.51
CA PRO A 77 -4.89 -8.74 -6.84
C PRO A 77 -5.89 -8.10 -5.89
N PHE A 78 -5.39 -7.63 -4.76
CA PHE A 78 -6.14 -6.76 -3.85
C PHE A 78 -5.22 -5.64 -3.33
N GLY A 79 -5.68 -4.86 -2.36
CA GLY A 79 -4.85 -3.82 -1.75
C GLY A 79 -4.63 -2.62 -2.68
N SER A 80 -3.41 -2.09 -2.64
CA SER A 80 -3.08 -0.77 -3.20
C SER A 80 -3.06 -0.72 -4.73
N VAL A 81 -2.61 -1.80 -5.38
CA VAL A 81 -2.43 -1.90 -6.84
C VAL A 81 -3.74 -1.69 -7.62
N PRO A 82 -4.82 -2.44 -7.38
CA PRO A 82 -6.09 -2.22 -8.09
C PRO A 82 -6.70 -0.83 -7.80
N LEU A 83 -6.42 -0.24 -6.63
CA LEU A 83 -6.90 1.09 -6.25
C LEU A 83 -6.05 2.25 -6.79
N LYS A 84 -4.90 1.98 -7.40
CA LYS A 84 -3.93 3.01 -7.86
C LYS A 84 -3.45 3.94 -6.74
N THR A 85 -3.35 3.42 -5.53
CA THR A 85 -2.90 4.17 -4.33
C THR A 85 -1.50 3.76 -3.87
N TYR A 86 -0.79 2.96 -4.67
CA TYR A 86 0.53 2.44 -4.34
C TYR A 86 1.65 3.46 -4.67
N LEU A 87 2.76 3.37 -3.92
CA LEU A 87 3.99 4.13 -4.17
C LEU A 87 4.89 3.41 -5.17
N SER A 88 5.91 4.09 -5.71
CA SER A 88 6.82 3.49 -6.71
C SER A 88 7.44 2.15 -6.27
N ASP A 89 7.76 2.03 -4.99
CA ASP A 89 8.34 0.86 -4.31
C ASP A 89 7.30 -0.03 -3.62
N GLY A 90 6.01 0.28 -3.76
CA GLY A 90 4.92 -0.51 -3.20
C GLY A 90 4.89 -1.93 -3.74
N ASP A 91 4.49 -2.87 -2.90
CA ASP A 91 4.32 -4.28 -3.19
C ASP A 91 3.07 -4.57 -4.05
N ILE A 92 2.98 -5.81 -4.49
CA ILE A 92 1.78 -6.40 -5.10
C ILE A 92 1.19 -7.39 -4.10
N ASP A 93 0.01 -7.06 -3.59
CA ASP A 93 -0.78 -7.98 -2.77
C ASP A 93 -1.63 -8.90 -3.66
N LEU A 94 -1.46 -10.20 -3.49
CA LEU A 94 -2.24 -11.24 -4.16
C LEU A 94 -2.92 -12.14 -3.13
N THR A 95 -4.10 -12.63 -3.48
CA THR A 95 -4.74 -13.74 -2.78
C THR A 95 -4.95 -14.89 -3.74
N ALA A 96 -4.56 -16.09 -3.32
CA ALA A 96 -4.70 -17.32 -4.09
C ALA A 96 -5.78 -18.23 -3.50
N PHE A 97 -6.57 -18.82 -4.38
CA PHE A 97 -7.59 -19.82 -4.09
C PHE A 97 -7.25 -21.08 -4.89
N GLY A 98 -7.15 -22.22 -4.21
CA GLY A 98 -6.73 -23.47 -4.83
C GLY A 98 -7.60 -24.65 -4.41
N PRO A 99 -7.42 -25.81 -5.08
CA PRO A 99 -8.18 -27.03 -4.78
C PRO A 99 -7.73 -27.72 -3.48
N THR A 100 -6.62 -27.29 -2.89
CA THR A 100 -6.05 -27.86 -1.67
C THR A 100 -6.92 -27.63 -0.44
N VAL A 101 -6.89 -28.57 0.51
CA VAL A 101 -7.77 -28.60 1.68
C VAL A 101 -7.42 -27.54 2.74
N SER A 102 -6.18 -27.04 2.78
CA SER A 102 -5.73 -26.04 3.76
C SER A 102 -4.82 -24.97 3.15
N ASP A 103 -4.84 -23.78 3.76
CA ASP A 103 -3.99 -22.63 3.37
C ASP A 103 -2.50 -22.95 3.45
N GLU A 104 -2.08 -23.75 4.44
CA GLU A 104 -0.68 -24.15 4.61
C GLU A 104 -0.21 -25.06 3.46
N ASN A 105 -1.04 -26.01 3.02
CA ASN A 105 -0.70 -26.87 1.89
C ASN A 105 -0.62 -26.06 0.60
N LEU A 106 -1.58 -25.15 0.38
CA LEU A 106 -1.58 -24.25 -0.76
C LEU A 106 -0.34 -23.36 -0.78
N ALA A 107 0.01 -22.79 0.38
CA ALA A 107 1.18 -21.94 0.53
C ALA A 107 2.47 -22.67 0.23
N ASN A 108 2.61 -23.90 0.73
CA ASN A 108 3.79 -24.73 0.45
C ASN A 108 3.89 -25.12 -1.02
N GLU A 109 2.77 -25.41 -1.69
CA GLU A 109 2.72 -25.68 -3.13
C GLU A 109 3.12 -24.45 -3.95
N VAL A 110 2.53 -23.29 -3.67
CA VAL A 110 2.87 -22.01 -4.32
C VAL A 110 4.35 -21.65 -4.09
N ARG A 111 4.85 -21.84 -2.87
CA ARG A 111 6.27 -21.65 -2.55
C ARG A 111 7.17 -22.55 -3.40
N ALA A 112 6.81 -23.84 -3.53
CA ALA A 112 7.59 -24.78 -4.33
C ALA A 112 7.63 -24.40 -5.81
N ILE A 113 6.51 -23.96 -6.37
CA ILE A 113 6.44 -23.46 -7.75
C ILE A 113 7.32 -22.24 -7.94
N LEU A 114 7.22 -21.23 -7.06
CA LEU A 114 8.04 -20.02 -7.16
C LEU A 114 9.53 -20.28 -6.94
N ALA A 115 9.89 -21.17 -6.02
CA ALA A 115 11.27 -21.58 -5.81
C ALA A 115 11.85 -22.31 -7.04
N SER A 116 11.00 -23.03 -7.79
CA SER A 116 11.43 -23.62 -9.07
C SER A 116 11.63 -22.55 -10.14
N GLU A 117 10.76 -21.54 -10.24
CA GLU A 117 10.91 -20.41 -11.16
C GLU A 117 12.15 -19.55 -10.86
N GLU A 118 12.53 -19.40 -9.59
CA GLU A 118 13.77 -18.70 -9.19
C GLU A 118 15.03 -19.34 -9.80
N GLN A 119 15.03 -20.66 -10.02
CA GLN A 119 16.15 -21.38 -10.63
C GLN A 119 16.13 -21.35 -12.17
N ARG A 120 15.04 -20.86 -12.78
CA ARG A 120 14.87 -20.84 -14.23
C ARG A 120 15.45 -19.58 -14.86
N LYS A 121 16.44 -19.75 -15.73
CA LYS A 121 17.08 -18.65 -16.46
C LYS A 121 16.33 -18.23 -17.73
N ASP A 122 15.38 -19.04 -18.18
CA ASP A 122 14.59 -18.83 -19.39
C ASP A 122 13.19 -18.25 -19.11
N SER A 123 12.89 -17.93 -17.85
CA SER A 123 11.61 -17.37 -17.44
C SER A 123 11.43 -15.95 -17.98
N LYS A 124 10.17 -15.57 -18.23
CA LYS A 124 9.82 -14.21 -18.69
C LYS A 124 10.15 -13.15 -17.63
N PHE A 125 9.99 -13.51 -16.36
CA PHE A 125 10.23 -12.64 -15.21
C PHE A 125 11.24 -13.33 -14.30
N GLU A 126 12.26 -12.58 -13.88
CA GLU A 126 13.17 -13.04 -12.83
C GLU A 126 12.42 -13.09 -11.50
N VAL A 127 12.45 -14.26 -10.85
CA VAL A 127 11.91 -14.49 -9.51
C VAL A 127 13.08 -14.64 -8.54
N LYS A 128 13.00 -14.01 -7.37
CA LYS A 128 14.03 -14.02 -6.32
C LYS A 128 13.42 -14.04 -4.93
N ASP A 129 14.21 -14.42 -3.94
CA ASP A 129 13.94 -14.28 -2.51
C ASP A 129 12.60 -14.90 -2.08
N VAL A 130 12.32 -16.11 -2.56
CA VAL A 130 11.07 -16.82 -2.24
C VAL A 130 11.07 -17.28 -0.78
N GLN A 131 10.14 -16.75 0.00
CA GLN A 131 10.03 -16.99 1.44
C GLN A 131 8.60 -17.40 1.83
N TYR A 132 8.49 -18.34 2.77
CA TYR A 132 7.22 -18.65 3.42
C TYR A 132 7.20 -18.08 4.82
N ILE A 133 6.13 -17.36 5.13
CA ILE A 133 5.92 -16.69 6.40
C ILE A 133 4.73 -17.35 7.08
N ASN A 134 5.02 -18.05 8.18
CA ASN A 134 4.04 -18.77 8.97
C ASN A 134 3.46 -17.88 10.09
N ALA A 135 2.62 -16.91 9.73
CA ALA A 135 1.93 -16.03 10.69
C ALA A 135 0.45 -16.43 10.86
N GLU A 136 -0.36 -15.54 11.46
CA GLU A 136 -1.83 -15.72 11.55
C GLU A 136 -2.43 -15.91 10.15
N ILE A 137 -2.02 -15.06 9.20
CA ILE A 137 -2.27 -15.24 7.77
C ILE A 137 -1.01 -15.86 7.15
N LYS A 138 -1.18 -16.97 6.45
CA LYS A 138 -0.07 -17.62 5.72
C LYS A 138 0.27 -16.77 4.51
N LEU A 139 1.57 -16.52 4.32
CA LEU A 139 2.07 -15.70 3.22
C LEU A 139 3.23 -16.38 2.52
N VAL A 140 3.29 -16.25 1.20
CA VAL A 140 4.49 -16.46 0.39
C VAL A 140 4.92 -15.12 -0.16
N LYS A 141 6.14 -14.70 0.20
CA LYS A 141 6.74 -13.45 -0.26
C LYS A 141 7.82 -13.75 -1.27
N CYS A 142 7.93 -12.96 -2.33
CA CYS A 142 9.03 -13.03 -3.28
C CYS A 142 9.26 -11.69 -3.98
N LEU A 143 10.34 -11.61 -4.76
CA LEU A 143 10.59 -10.54 -5.72
C LEU A 143 10.31 -11.06 -7.13
N VAL A 144 9.58 -10.30 -7.94
CA VAL A 144 9.37 -10.58 -9.37
C VAL A 144 9.71 -9.32 -10.17
N GLN A 145 10.75 -9.39 -11.01
CA GLN A 145 11.36 -8.20 -11.65
C GLN A 145 11.57 -7.04 -10.66
N ASN A 146 12.15 -7.38 -9.49
CA ASN A 146 12.46 -6.44 -8.42
C ASN A 146 11.25 -5.72 -7.80
N ILE A 147 10.04 -6.25 -7.98
CA ILE A 147 8.83 -5.84 -7.26
C ILE A 147 8.53 -6.88 -6.19
N VAL A 148 8.28 -6.42 -4.96
CA VAL A 148 7.85 -7.28 -3.86
C VAL A 148 6.43 -7.78 -4.14
N VAL A 149 6.22 -9.07 -3.99
CA VAL A 149 4.91 -9.72 -4.13
C VAL A 149 4.60 -10.49 -2.87
N ASP A 150 3.48 -10.15 -2.25
CA ASP A 150 2.95 -10.82 -1.07
C ASP A 150 1.73 -11.63 -1.48
N ILE A 151 1.85 -12.95 -1.43
CA ILE A 151 0.79 -13.89 -1.79
C ILE A 151 0.20 -14.49 -0.52
N SER A 152 -1.03 -14.11 -0.25
CA SER A 152 -1.87 -14.66 0.81
C SER A 152 -2.84 -15.71 0.25
N PHE A 153 -3.51 -16.44 1.14
CA PHE A 153 -4.40 -17.54 0.75
C PHE A 153 -5.79 -17.32 1.33
N ASN A 154 -6.81 -17.51 0.49
CA ASN A 154 -8.23 -17.42 0.88
C ASN A 154 -8.63 -16.09 1.57
N GLN A 155 -7.97 -14.97 1.26
CA GLN A 155 -8.23 -13.67 1.87
C GLN A 155 -9.45 -12.95 1.26
N ILE A 156 -10.64 -13.50 1.52
CA ILE A 156 -11.92 -12.88 1.12
C ILE A 156 -12.11 -11.51 1.76
N GLY A 157 -11.66 -11.32 3.01
CA GLY A 157 -11.72 -10.03 3.70
C GLY A 157 -11.00 -8.91 2.93
N GLY A 158 -9.83 -9.20 2.35
CA GLY A 158 -9.08 -8.26 1.52
C GLY A 158 -9.85 -7.84 0.26
N LEU A 159 -10.48 -8.81 -0.41
CA LEU A 159 -11.32 -8.55 -1.60
C LEU A 159 -12.59 -7.76 -1.24
N CYS A 160 -13.22 -8.05 -0.09
CA CYS A 160 -14.37 -7.30 0.40
C CYS A 160 -14.01 -5.83 0.68
N THR A 161 -12.85 -5.59 1.31
CA THR A 161 -12.34 -4.23 1.55
C THR A 161 -12.06 -3.50 0.24
N LEU A 162 -11.45 -4.17 -0.75
CA LEU A 162 -11.26 -3.60 -2.10
C LEU A 162 -12.61 -3.16 -2.70
N CYS A 163 -13.59 -4.07 -2.76
CA CYS A 163 -14.91 -3.79 -3.32
C CYS A 163 -15.61 -2.62 -2.60
N PHE A 164 -15.42 -2.52 -1.28
CA PHE A 164 -15.98 -1.42 -0.49
C PHE A 164 -15.34 -0.08 -0.85
N LEU A 165 -14.01 -0.01 -0.90
CA LEU A 165 -13.28 1.21 -1.22
C LEU A 165 -13.56 1.70 -2.64
N GLU A 166 -13.65 0.79 -3.62
CA GLU A 166 -14.05 1.12 -4.98
C GLU A 166 -15.44 1.79 -5.04
N LYS A 167 -16.41 1.27 -4.28
CA LYS A 167 -17.78 1.82 -4.26
C LYS A 167 -17.93 3.13 -3.49
N VAL A 168 -17.19 3.30 -2.39
CA VAL A 168 -17.37 4.47 -1.51
C VAL A 168 -16.53 5.67 -1.97
N ILE A 169 -15.31 5.42 -2.43
CA ILE A 169 -14.36 6.47 -2.80
C ILE A 169 -14.40 6.75 -4.30
N PHE A 170 -14.40 5.71 -5.14
CA PHE A 170 -14.18 5.87 -6.57
C PHE A 170 -15.45 5.90 -7.43
N GLN A 171 -16.61 5.41 -6.94
CA GLN A 171 -17.90 5.54 -7.64
C GLN A 171 -18.65 6.86 -7.34
N LYS A 172 -18.12 7.72 -6.46
CA LYS A 172 -18.80 8.96 -6.02
C LYS A 172 -18.27 10.26 -6.63
N LEU A 173 -17.34 10.20 -7.57
CA LEU A 173 -16.98 11.36 -8.38
C LEU A 173 -17.85 11.38 -9.64
N PRO A 174 -18.78 12.34 -9.81
CA PRO A 174 -19.51 12.52 -11.06
C PRO A 174 -18.57 12.89 -12.21
#